data_AF-A0A534VVC6-F1
#
_entry.id   AF-A0A534VVC6-F1
#
_cell.length_a   1.000
_cell.length_b   1.000
_cell.length_c   1.000
_cell.angle_alpha   90.00
_cell.angle_beta   90.00
_cell.angle_gamma   90.00
#
_symmetry.space_group_name_H-M   'P 1'
#
loop_
_entity.id
_entity.type
_entity.pdbx_description
1 polymer ?
#
loop_
_entity_poly.entity_id
_entity_poly.type
_entity_poly.pdbx_seq_one_letter_code
_entity_poly.pdbx_strand_id
1 'polypeptide(L)'
;MATFAEYDRYDALGLARLVNAGEVTPAEVLEAAVERVEARNPAVNAVVSRLYDRARATIAAGLPRGPFTGVPYLLKDLGAQYAGTVTTWGSAFFRDAV
;
A
#
# COMPACT_ATOMS: atom_id res chain seq x y z
N MET A 1 16.74 -1.38 -11.15
CA MET A 1 16.66 -2.80 -10.72
C MET A 1 15.29 -2.98 -10.11
N ALA A 2 14.53 -4.01 -10.49
CA ALA A 2 13.23 -4.26 -9.88
C ALA A 2 13.44 -4.54 -8.39
N THR A 3 12.81 -3.73 -7.55
CA THR A 3 13.02 -3.69 -6.08
C THR A 3 12.72 -5.02 -5.39
N PHE A 4 11.82 -5.83 -5.96
CA PHE A 4 11.57 -7.22 -5.57
C PHE A 4 10.81 -7.95 -6.69
N ALA A 5 11.55 -8.62 -7.59
CA ALA A 5 10.98 -9.22 -8.81
C ALA A 5 9.92 -10.30 -8.53
N GLU A 6 10.10 -11.07 -7.46
CA GLU A 6 9.23 -12.21 -7.11
C GLU A 6 7.95 -11.82 -6.36
N TYR A 7 7.71 -10.54 -6.11
CA TYR A 7 6.58 -10.04 -5.30
C TYR A 7 5.22 -10.66 -5.68
N ASP A 8 4.91 -10.84 -6.98
CA ASP A 8 3.62 -11.41 -7.42
C ASP A 8 3.43 -12.90 -7.04
N ARG A 9 4.47 -13.58 -6.54
CA ARG A 9 4.42 -15.00 -6.11
C ARG A 9 3.93 -15.17 -4.68
N TYR A 10 3.77 -14.09 -3.93
CA TYR A 10 3.45 -14.12 -2.50
C TYR A 10 2.09 -13.46 -2.24
N ASP A 11 1.31 -14.06 -1.35
CA ASP A 11 0.17 -13.39 -0.73
C ASP A 11 0.63 -12.54 0.48
N ALA A 12 -0.31 -11.90 1.17
CA ALA A 12 0.00 -11.08 2.33
C ALA A 12 0.70 -11.85 3.47
N LEU A 13 0.38 -13.13 3.66
CA LEU A 13 1.01 -13.97 4.68
C LEU A 13 2.45 -14.33 4.28
N GLY A 14 2.67 -14.62 3.00
CA GLY A 14 3.99 -14.85 2.41
C GLY A 14 4.89 -13.62 2.54
N LEU A 15 4.38 -12.45 2.16
CA LEU A 15 5.10 -11.19 2.30
C LEU A 15 5.45 -10.89 3.78
N ALA A 16 4.49 -11.07 4.68
CA ALA A 16 4.73 -10.89 6.12
C ALA A 16 5.82 -11.84 6.65
N ARG A 17 5.82 -13.10 6.19
CA ARG A 17 6.87 -14.06 6.54
C ARG A 17 8.26 -13.60 6.10
N LEU A 18 8.40 -13.15 4.85
CA LEU A 18 9.68 -12.67 4.32
C LEU A 18 10.19 -11.45 5.07
N VAL A 19 9.30 -10.50 5.37
CA VAL A 19 9.64 -9.30 6.18
C VAL A 19 10.08 -9.71 7.59
N ASN A 20 9.34 -10.60 8.25
CA ASN A 20 9.68 -11.07 9.59
C ASN A 20 10.99 -11.87 9.63
N ALA A 21 11.32 -12.57 8.55
CA ALA A 21 12.58 -13.29 8.39
C ALA A 21 13.77 -12.37 8.03
N GLY A 22 13.51 -11.11 7.66
CA GLY A 22 14.53 -10.16 7.20
C GLY A 22 15.03 -10.43 5.78
N GLU A 23 14.33 -11.24 5.01
CA GLU A 23 14.67 -11.56 3.61
C GLU A 23 14.40 -10.37 2.68
N VAL A 24 13.41 -9.56 3.02
CA VAL A 24 13.08 -8.28 2.38
C VAL A 24 12.68 -7.26 3.45
N THR A 25 12.83 -5.98 3.14
CA THR A 25 12.39 -4.87 3.99
C THR A 25 10.96 -4.42 3.66
N PRO A 26 10.23 -3.81 4.61
CA PRO A 26 8.94 -3.18 4.32
C PRO A 26 9.00 -2.16 3.18
N ALA A 27 10.13 -1.44 3.05
CA ALA A 27 10.34 -0.45 2.01
C ALA A 27 10.43 -1.10 0.63
N GLU A 28 11.18 -2.20 0.49
CA GLU A 28 11.27 -2.95 -0.77
C GLU A 28 9.91 -3.54 -1.18
N VAL A 29 9.15 -4.07 -0.22
CA VAL A 29 7.79 -4.58 -0.47
C VAL A 29 6.84 -3.45 -0.90
N LEU A 30 6.93 -2.27 -0.28
CA LEU A 30 6.14 -1.10 -0.68
C LEU A 30 6.48 -0.63 -2.10
N GLU A 31 7.76 -0.45 -2.41
CA GLU A 31 8.17 0.03 -3.75
C GLU A 31 7.79 -0.98 -4.84
N ALA A 32 7.93 -2.29 -4.58
CA ALA A 32 7.50 -3.32 -5.50
C ALA A 32 5.97 -3.29 -5.76
N ALA A 33 5.17 -2.95 -4.76
CA ALA A 33 3.73 -2.74 -4.91
C ALA A 33 3.42 -1.47 -5.72
N VAL A 34 4.10 -0.36 -5.41
CA VAL A 34 3.95 0.92 -6.12
C VAL A 34 4.30 0.79 -7.60
N GLU A 35 5.42 0.15 -7.94
CA GLU A 35 5.83 -0.13 -9.32
C GLU A 35 4.71 -0.84 -10.10
N ARG A 36 4.05 -1.83 -9.49
CA ARG A 36 2.95 -2.58 -10.11
C ARG A 36 1.69 -1.74 -10.27
N VAL A 37 1.37 -0.90 -9.28
CA VAL A 37 0.23 0.02 -9.40
C VAL A 37 0.49 1.01 -10.53
N GLU A 38 1.66 1.65 -10.59
CA GLU A 38 1.95 2.61 -11.66
C GLU A 38 1.96 1.97 -13.05
N ALA A 39 2.44 0.72 -13.17
CA ALA A 39 2.43 0.01 -14.44
C ALA A 39 1.03 -0.45 -14.89
N ARG A 40 0.16 -0.87 -13.96
CA ARG A 40 -1.12 -1.54 -14.28
C ARG A 40 -2.34 -0.63 -14.15
N ASN A 41 -2.32 0.33 -13.22
CA ASN A 41 -3.47 1.17 -12.89
C ASN A 41 -3.98 2.05 -14.05
N PRO A 42 -3.14 2.55 -15.00
CA PRO A 42 -3.66 3.31 -16.14
C PRO A 42 -4.71 2.57 -16.98
N ALA A 43 -4.66 1.23 -17.02
CA ALA A 43 -5.62 0.42 -17.78
C ALA A 43 -6.90 0.07 -17.02
N VAL A 44 -6.86 0.08 -15.68
CA VAL A 44 -7.97 -0.44 -14.83
C VAL A 44 -8.59 0.59 -13.92
N ASN A 45 -7.89 1.69 -13.62
CA ASN A 45 -8.30 2.77 -12.73
C ASN A 45 -8.81 2.27 -11.35
N ALA A 46 -8.08 1.34 -10.74
CA ALA A 46 -8.44 0.72 -9.47
C ALA A 46 -8.01 1.54 -8.24
N VAL A 47 -6.89 2.26 -8.33
CA VAL A 47 -6.32 3.10 -7.26
C VAL A 47 -6.58 4.56 -7.61
N VAL A 48 -7.54 5.18 -6.91
CA VAL A 48 -8.01 6.56 -7.16
C VAL A 48 -7.27 7.60 -6.33
N SER A 49 -6.63 7.18 -5.23
CA SER A 49 -5.83 8.04 -4.35
C SER A 49 -4.51 7.36 -4.04
N ARG A 50 -3.40 8.08 -4.24
CA ARG A 50 -2.05 7.60 -4.01
C ARG A 50 -1.55 8.07 -2.65
N LEU A 51 -1.51 7.18 -1.68
CA LEU A 51 -0.99 7.45 -0.32
C LEU A 51 0.47 6.99 -0.13
N TYR A 52 1.25 6.94 -1.22
CA TYR A 52 2.60 6.35 -1.20
C TYR A 52 3.56 7.07 -0.26
N ASP A 53 3.60 8.40 -0.30
CA ASP A 53 4.49 9.16 0.57
C ASP A 53 4.13 9.01 2.04
N ARG A 54 2.84 8.90 2.34
CA ARG A 54 2.35 8.58 3.68
C ARG A 54 2.77 7.17 4.10
N ALA A 55 2.70 6.19 3.20
CA ALA A 55 3.16 4.83 3.49
C ALA A 55 4.68 4.79 3.75
N ARG A 56 5.49 5.50 2.93
CA ARG A 56 6.94 5.65 3.13
C ARG A 56 7.26 6.31 4.48
N ALA A 57 6.58 7.40 4.81
CA ALA A 57 6.73 8.07 6.10
C ALA A 57 6.34 7.17 7.29
N THR A 58 5.29 6.35 7.12
CA THR A 58 4.84 5.40 8.14
C THR A 58 5.89 4.30 8.39
N ILE A 59 6.53 3.80 7.33
CA ILE A 59 7.65 2.86 7.46
C ILE A 59 8.84 3.51 8.18
N ALA A 60 9.21 4.74 7.77
CA ALA A 60 10.32 5.47 8.36
C ALA A 60 10.11 5.80 9.85
N ALA A 61 8.86 6.04 10.27
CA ALA A 61 8.50 6.27 11.67
C ALA A 61 8.54 4.99 12.53
N GLY A 62 8.65 3.81 11.91
CA GLY A 62 8.60 2.51 12.57
C GLY A 62 7.19 1.93 12.56
N LEU A 63 7.10 0.66 12.17
CA LEU A 63 5.83 -0.07 12.06
C LEU A 63 5.48 -0.77 13.39
N PRO A 64 4.19 -0.84 13.76
CA PRO A 64 3.78 -1.64 14.90
C PRO A 64 4.03 -3.12 14.65
N ARG A 65 4.26 -3.89 15.72
CA ARG A 65 4.35 -5.35 15.65
C ARG A 65 2.97 -5.96 15.41
N GLY A 66 2.90 -6.94 14.52
CA GLY A 66 1.67 -7.65 14.17
C GLY A 66 1.89 -8.68 13.07
N PRO A 67 0.86 -9.50 12.77
CA PRO A 67 0.97 -10.58 11.79
C PRO A 67 1.22 -10.09 10.36
N PHE A 68 0.95 -8.82 10.06
CA PHE A 68 1.14 -8.20 8.75
C PHE A 68 2.10 -6.99 8.79
N THR A 69 2.98 -6.91 9.79
CA THR A 69 3.99 -5.84 9.85
C THR A 69 4.77 -5.80 8.54
N GLY A 70 4.75 -4.64 7.87
CA GLY A 70 5.47 -4.39 6.63
C GLY A 70 4.75 -4.79 5.34
N VAL A 71 3.51 -5.28 5.41
CA VAL A 71 2.73 -5.64 4.22
C VAL A 71 1.83 -4.46 3.80
N PRO A 72 1.99 -3.90 2.58
CA PRO A 72 1.11 -2.87 2.06
C PRO A 72 -0.26 -3.45 1.66
N TYR A 73 -1.32 -2.65 1.76
CA TYR A 73 -2.66 -3.03 1.31
C TYR A 73 -3.40 -1.82 0.72
N LEU A 74 -4.45 -2.09 -0.05
CA LEU A 74 -5.35 -1.07 -0.59
C LEU A 74 -6.51 -0.86 0.37
N LEU A 75 -6.79 0.40 0.69
CA LEU A 75 -7.99 0.79 1.43
C LEU A 75 -9.07 1.22 0.44
N LYS A 76 -10.27 0.66 0.57
CA LYS A 76 -11.40 1.09 -0.26
C LYS A 76 -11.81 2.51 0.14
N ASP A 77 -11.99 3.38 -0.86
CA ASP A 77 -12.53 4.73 -0.71
C ASP A 77 -14.05 4.74 -0.46
N LEU A 78 -14.50 3.87 0.46
CA LEU A 78 -15.90 3.63 0.79
C LEU A 78 -15.98 2.89 2.13
N GLY A 79 -16.76 3.41 3.08
CA GLY A 79 -17.09 2.74 4.34
C GLY A 79 -16.01 2.77 5.42
N ALA A 80 -14.73 2.62 5.03
CA ALA A 80 -13.60 2.76 5.93
C ALA A 80 -12.85 4.07 5.63
N GLN A 81 -12.68 4.89 6.66
CA GLN A 81 -11.99 6.18 6.56
C GLN A 81 -10.59 6.07 7.14
N TYR A 82 -9.62 6.74 6.51
CA TYR A 82 -8.29 6.90 7.07
C TYR A 82 -8.09 8.34 7.50
N ALA A 83 -7.93 8.55 8.81
CA ALA A 83 -7.85 9.88 9.41
C ALA A 83 -6.83 10.79 8.72
N GLY A 84 -7.28 11.99 8.34
CA GLY A 84 -6.47 12.99 7.65
C GLY A 84 -6.21 12.65 6.18
N THR A 85 -7.10 11.90 5.53
CA THR A 85 -7.11 11.66 4.08
C THR A 85 -8.51 11.87 3.54
N VAL A 86 -8.61 12.32 2.29
CA VAL A 86 -9.91 12.50 1.63
C VAL A 86 -10.58 11.13 1.45
N THR A 87 -11.87 11.04 1.77
CA THR A 87 -12.74 9.91 1.43
C THR A 87 -13.88 10.39 0.53
N THR A 88 -13.89 10.00 -0.75
CA THR A 88 -14.85 10.56 -1.73
C THR A 88 -16.15 9.78 -1.85
N TRP A 89 -16.21 8.55 -1.32
CA TRP A 89 -17.35 7.65 -1.50
C TRP A 89 -17.75 7.44 -2.97
N GLY A 90 -16.82 7.67 -3.90
CA GLY A 90 -17.08 7.64 -5.34
C GLY A 90 -18.01 8.75 -5.85
N SER A 91 -18.21 9.84 -5.11
CA SER A 91 -19.09 10.94 -5.49
C SER A 91 -18.36 12.28 -5.49
N ALA A 92 -18.57 13.07 -6.55
CA ALA A 92 -18.01 14.41 -6.67
C ALA A 92 -18.45 15.35 -5.53
N PHE A 93 -19.58 15.06 -4.88
CA PHE A 93 -20.06 15.80 -3.72
C PHE A 93 -19.07 15.75 -2.54
N PHE A 94 -18.35 14.65 -2.37
CA PHE A 94 -17.39 14.45 -1.27
C PHE A 94 -15.93 14.62 -1.71
N ARG A 95 -15.67 15.30 -2.83
CA ARG A 95 -14.32 15.41 -3.41
C ARG A 95 -13.26 16.02 -2.47
N ASP A 96 -13.70 16.77 -1.46
CA ASP A 96 -12.84 17.45 -0.47
C ASP A 96 -13.15 17.01 0.99
N ALA A 97 -13.86 15.89 1.19
CA ALA A 97 -14.25 15.40 2.52
C ALA A 97 -13.10 14.65 3.22
N VAL A 98 -12.60 15.17 4.34
CA VAL A 98 -11.48 14.61 5.14
C VAL A 98 -11.96 14.00 6.45
#